data_AF-A0A7S2BDQ7-F1
#
_entry.id   AF-A0A7S2BDQ7-F1
#
_cell.length_a   1.000
_cell.length_b   1.000
_cell.length_c   1.000
_cell.angle_alpha   90.00
_cell.angle_beta   90.00
_cell.angle_gamma   90.00
#
_symmetry.space_group_name_H-M   'P 1'
#
loop_
_entity.id
_entity.type
_entity.pdbx_description
1 polymer ?
#
loop_
_entity_poly.entity_id
_entity_poly.type
_entity_poly.pdbx_seq_one_letter_code
_entity_poly.pdbx_strand_id
1 'polypeptide(L)'
;TTQGNDGKTHVNLNRAGMPLVEVVTAPDATSGKEAVGVAKAIMRALRATSSGDADMSKGRMRVDVNVAVWPPREQWLKARREGRPMSLPIAEVKNLNSFRAIRRAVECEQARLTMAWEQLNATDSQEESACDHASDSGHPPAISSVFDVEGDEVAVVLDKETRRFNPGTNSTERSRRKDTALDYRFHPEPDVVPRLV
;
A
#
# COMPACT_ATOMS: atom_id res chain seq x y z
N THR A 1 -14.87 -2.72 17.24
CA THR A 1 -16.25 -2.22 17.21
C THR A 1 -17.13 -3.30 16.61
N THR A 2 -18.40 -3.35 16.98
CA THR A 2 -19.38 -4.27 16.41
C THR A 2 -20.60 -3.48 15.96
N GLN A 3 -21.09 -3.71 14.75
CA GLN A 3 -22.37 -3.17 14.29
C GLN A 3 -23.49 -3.89 15.05
N GLY A 4 -24.24 -3.15 15.87
CA GLY A 4 -25.41 -3.66 16.57
C GLY A 4 -26.63 -3.73 15.64
N ASN A 5 -27.58 -4.59 15.97
CA ASN A 5 -28.87 -4.66 15.26
C ASN A 5 -29.72 -3.38 15.44
N ASP A 6 -29.30 -2.47 16.30
CA ASP A 6 -29.90 -1.16 16.56
C ASP A 6 -29.39 -0.06 15.60
N GLY A 7 -28.57 -0.43 14.61
CA GLY A 7 -27.94 0.51 13.68
C GLY A 7 -26.82 1.35 14.32
N LYS A 8 -26.39 1.01 15.54
CA LYS A 8 -25.31 1.69 16.24
C LYS A 8 -24.02 0.87 16.18
N THR A 9 -22.91 1.57 16.35
CA THR A 9 -21.60 0.94 16.47
C THR A 9 -21.23 0.83 17.95
N HIS A 10 -21.12 -0.39 18.46
CA HIS A 10 -20.66 -0.64 19.83
C HIS A 10 -19.13 -0.62 19.88
N VAL A 11 -18.57 0.15 20.82
CA VAL A 11 -17.14 0.24 21.07
C VAL A 11 -16.78 -0.63 22.28
N ASN A 12 -15.85 -1.56 22.11
CA ASN A 12 -15.32 -2.39 23.19
C ASN A 12 -13.85 -2.00 23.43
N LEU A 13 -13.55 -1.54 24.65
CA LEU A 13 -12.25 -1.00 25.04
C LEU A 13 -11.34 -2.03 25.73
N ASN A 14 -11.73 -3.30 25.81
CA ASN A 14 -10.94 -4.33 26.51
C ASN A 14 -9.52 -4.56 25.92
N ARG A 15 -9.25 -4.06 24.71
CA ARG A 15 -7.92 -4.10 24.06
C ARG A 15 -7.19 -2.76 24.09
N ALA A 16 -7.81 -1.70 24.62
CA ALA A 16 -7.18 -0.39 24.72
C ALA A 16 -6.00 -0.46 25.70
N GLY A 17 -4.88 0.18 25.35
CA GLY A 17 -3.67 0.19 26.18
C GLY A 17 -2.86 -1.10 26.19
N MET A 18 -3.26 -2.14 25.44
CA MET A 18 -2.42 -3.33 25.28
C MET A 18 -1.06 -2.95 24.68
N PRO A 19 0.06 -3.48 25.20
CA PRO A 19 1.39 -3.19 24.67
C PRO A 19 1.51 -3.73 23.25
N LEU A 20 2.06 -2.91 22.36
CA LEU A 20 2.32 -3.24 20.95
C LEU A 20 3.77 -2.88 20.61
N VAL A 21 4.33 -3.62 19.66
CA VAL A 21 5.60 -3.28 19.02
C VAL A 21 5.31 -3.15 17.53
N GLU A 22 5.69 -2.02 16.95
CA GLU A 22 5.64 -1.80 15.50
C GLU A 22 7.00 -2.13 14.89
N VAL A 23 7.02 -3.04 13.93
CA VAL A 23 8.23 -3.43 13.20
C VAL A 23 8.05 -2.99 11.76
N VAL A 24 8.82 -1.98 11.35
CA VAL A 24 8.86 -1.47 9.98
C VAL A 24 10.09 -2.03 9.29
N THR A 25 9.91 -2.67 8.13
CA THR A 25 11.00 -3.24 7.36
C THR A 25 11.47 -2.29 6.27
N ALA A 26 12.73 -2.41 5.87
CA ALA A 26 13.19 -1.89 4.59
C ALA A 26 12.40 -2.56 3.43
N PRO A 27 12.26 -1.90 2.26
CA PRO A 27 11.49 -2.42 1.12
C PRO A 27 12.27 -3.47 0.31
N ASP A 28 12.83 -4.50 0.97
CA ASP A 28 13.71 -5.49 0.34
C ASP A 28 12.96 -6.69 -0.24
N ALA A 29 11.69 -6.90 0.15
CA ALA A 29 10.88 -8.00 -0.36
C ALA A 29 10.34 -7.68 -1.77
N THR A 30 10.66 -8.53 -2.74
CA THR A 30 10.32 -8.34 -4.16
C THR A 30 9.11 -9.18 -4.61
N SER A 31 8.66 -10.12 -3.78
CA SER A 31 7.54 -11.00 -4.08
C SER A 31 6.64 -11.27 -2.87
N GLY A 32 5.40 -11.68 -3.12
CA GLY A 32 4.50 -12.12 -2.06
C GLY A 32 5.05 -13.28 -1.23
N LYS A 33 5.86 -14.16 -1.83
CA LYS A 33 6.54 -15.26 -1.13
C LYS A 33 7.59 -14.74 -0.14
N GLU A 34 8.40 -13.78 -0.56
CA GLU A 34 9.39 -13.13 0.31
C GLU A 34 8.74 -12.33 1.43
N ALA A 35 7.67 -11.58 1.14
CA ALA A 35 6.90 -10.86 2.15
C ALA A 35 6.37 -11.80 3.25
N VAL A 36 5.86 -12.98 2.87
CA VAL A 36 5.48 -14.03 3.85
C VAL A 36 6.72 -14.58 4.58
N GLY A 37 7.85 -14.72 3.89
CA GLY A 37 9.12 -15.14 4.49
C GLY A 37 9.56 -14.22 5.62
N VAL A 38 9.52 -12.90 5.38
CA VAL A 38 9.82 -11.85 6.36
C VAL A 38 8.85 -11.90 7.54
N ALA A 39 7.54 -11.92 7.28
CA ALA A 39 6.54 -12.01 8.34
C ALA A 39 6.72 -13.28 9.20
N LYS A 40 7.01 -14.43 8.58
CA LYS A 40 7.30 -15.66 9.31
C LYS A 40 8.62 -15.59 10.09
N ALA A 41 9.63 -14.89 9.59
CA ALA A 41 10.89 -14.70 10.31
C ALA A 41 10.67 -13.89 11.59
N ILE A 42 9.91 -12.78 11.51
CA ILE A 42 9.52 -11.98 12.69
C ILE A 42 8.72 -12.83 13.68
N MET A 43 7.71 -13.57 13.20
CA MET A 43 6.92 -14.48 14.04
C MET A 43 7.81 -15.51 14.76
N ARG A 44 8.77 -16.13 14.05
CA ARG A 44 9.71 -17.09 14.64
C ARG A 44 10.60 -16.44 15.71
N ALA A 45 11.11 -15.24 15.45
CA ALA A 45 11.93 -14.51 16.41
C ALA A 45 11.15 -14.22 17.70
N LEU A 46 9.93 -13.66 17.59
CA LEU A 46 9.09 -13.34 18.75
C LEU A 46 8.71 -14.58 19.58
N ARG A 47 8.47 -15.71 18.91
CA ARG A 47 8.20 -17.00 19.58
C ARG A 47 9.44 -17.55 20.27
N ALA A 48 10.61 -17.44 19.63
CA ALA A 48 11.87 -17.92 20.19
C ALA A 48 12.27 -17.14 21.46
N THR A 49 12.00 -15.84 21.50
CA THR A 49 12.26 -14.99 22.67
C THR A 49 11.16 -15.04 23.73
N SER A 50 10.09 -15.81 23.51
CA SER A 50 8.88 -15.83 24.37
C SER A 50 8.26 -14.45 24.58
N SER A 51 8.47 -13.50 23.66
CA SER A 51 7.93 -12.14 23.76
C SER A 51 6.50 -12.03 23.21
N GLY A 52 6.02 -13.05 22.51
CA GLY A 52 4.64 -13.16 22.03
C GLY A 52 4.45 -14.38 21.14
N ASP A 53 3.21 -14.87 21.03
CA ASP A 53 2.88 -16.01 20.16
C ASP A 53 2.73 -15.62 18.68
N ALA A 54 2.59 -14.32 18.40
CA ALA A 54 2.43 -13.73 17.06
C ALA A 54 1.38 -14.48 16.20
N ASP A 55 0.28 -14.91 16.83
CA ASP A 55 -0.80 -15.64 16.14
C ASP A 55 -1.75 -14.66 15.43
N MET A 56 -1.68 -14.66 14.09
CA MET A 56 -2.55 -13.82 13.25
C MET A 56 -4.03 -14.16 13.40
N SER A 57 -4.38 -15.43 13.64
CA SER A 57 -5.79 -15.87 13.74
C SER A 57 -6.48 -15.28 14.97
N LYS A 58 -5.71 -15.04 16.03
CA LYS A 58 -6.17 -14.39 17.29
C LYS A 58 -5.98 -12.89 17.25
N GLY A 59 -5.49 -12.33 16.14
CA GLY A 59 -5.17 -10.92 16.00
C GLY A 59 -4.07 -10.44 16.96
N ARG A 60 -3.12 -11.33 17.30
CA ARG A 60 -1.91 -11.06 18.09
C ARG A 60 -0.70 -10.68 17.23
N MET A 61 -0.81 -10.89 15.92
CA MET A 61 0.07 -10.33 14.89
C MET A 61 -0.79 -9.70 13.80
N ARG A 62 -0.40 -8.51 13.32
CA ARG A 62 -1.03 -7.81 12.20
C ARG A 62 0.05 -7.40 11.22
N VAL A 63 -0.28 -7.44 9.93
CA VAL A 63 0.63 -7.07 8.86
C VAL A 63 -0.16 -6.28 7.83
N ASP A 64 0.33 -5.08 7.54
CA ASP A 64 -0.04 -4.31 6.37
C ASP A 64 1.12 -4.41 5.36
N VAL A 65 0.83 -4.43 4.06
CA VAL A 65 1.88 -4.48 3.02
C VAL A 65 1.84 -3.20 2.19
N ASN A 66 3.03 -2.70 1.87
CA ASN A 66 3.21 -1.57 0.96
C ASN A 66 3.78 -2.12 -0.35
N VAL A 67 3.03 -1.99 -1.44
CA VAL A 67 3.39 -2.54 -2.75
C VAL A 67 3.59 -1.39 -3.73
N ALA A 68 4.70 -1.44 -4.46
CA ALA A 68 4.98 -0.57 -5.58
C ALA A 68 5.63 -1.41 -6.69
N VAL A 69 5.41 -1.02 -7.94
CA VAL A 69 6.06 -1.61 -9.11
C VAL A 69 6.99 -0.56 -9.71
N TRP A 70 8.18 -1.02 -10.08
CA TRP A 70 9.20 -0.22 -10.73
C TRP A 70 9.16 -0.47 -12.23
N PRO A 71 9.33 0.57 -13.05
CA PRO A 71 9.41 0.39 -14.48
C PRO A 71 10.70 -0.35 -14.89
N PRO A 72 10.74 -0.93 -16.11
CA PRO A 72 11.96 -1.47 -16.68
C PRO A 72 13.13 -0.47 -16.58
N ARG A 73 14.35 -0.99 -16.38
CA ARG A 73 15.55 -0.19 -16.06
C ARG A 73 15.80 0.97 -17.03
N GLU A 74 15.54 0.78 -18.32
CA GLU A 74 15.72 1.81 -19.34
C GLU A 74 14.75 2.98 -19.14
N GLN A 75 13.46 2.69 -18.97
CA GLN A 75 12.42 3.67 -18.69
C GLN A 75 12.65 4.35 -17.34
N TRP A 76 13.13 3.61 -16.34
CA TRP A 76 13.55 4.15 -15.05
C TRP A 76 14.68 5.19 -15.19
N LEU A 77 15.71 4.87 -15.99
CA LEU A 77 16.83 5.79 -16.24
C LEU A 77 16.37 7.05 -16.97
N LYS A 78 15.43 6.93 -17.91
CA LYS A 78 14.80 8.07 -18.60
C LYS A 78 14.03 8.94 -17.60
N ALA A 79 13.11 8.36 -16.83
CA ALA A 79 12.34 9.08 -15.80
C ALA A 79 13.25 9.81 -14.80
N ARG A 80 14.34 9.16 -14.37
CA ARG A 80 15.33 9.78 -13.47
C ARG A 80 16.05 10.97 -14.10
N ARG A 81 16.41 10.93 -15.38
CA ARG A 81 17.04 12.06 -16.08
C ARG A 81 16.08 13.24 -16.24
N GLU A 82 14.79 12.94 -16.45
CA GLU A 82 13.73 13.93 -16.66
C GLU A 82 13.12 14.44 -15.34
N GLY A 83 13.59 13.97 -14.18
CA GLY A 83 13.05 14.36 -12.87
C GLY A 83 11.63 13.84 -12.59
N ARG A 84 11.15 12.84 -13.34
CA ARG A 84 9.83 12.22 -13.17
C ARG A 84 9.85 11.19 -12.02
N PRO A 85 8.68 10.87 -11.42
CA PRO A 85 8.58 9.83 -10.39
C PRO A 85 9.17 8.51 -10.86
N MET A 86 10.06 7.92 -10.05
CA MET A 86 10.84 6.73 -10.42
C MET A 86 10.09 5.41 -10.21
N SER A 87 8.91 5.44 -9.58
CA SER A 87 8.06 4.27 -9.36
C SER A 87 6.60 4.66 -9.49
N LEU A 88 5.73 3.66 -9.67
CA LEU A 88 4.30 3.88 -9.47
C LEU A 88 4.00 4.25 -8.00
N PRO A 89 2.87 4.93 -7.73
CA PRO A 89 2.42 5.22 -6.38
C PRO A 89 2.27 3.95 -5.54
N ILE A 90 2.64 4.06 -4.26
CA ILE A 90 2.56 2.95 -3.31
C ILE A 90 1.11 2.65 -2.97
N ALA A 91 0.72 1.39 -3.09
CA ALA A 91 -0.53 0.84 -2.58
C ALA A 91 -0.31 0.21 -1.20
N GLU A 92 -0.96 0.77 -0.17
CA GLU A 92 -0.95 0.27 1.20
C GLU A 92 -2.13 -0.68 1.40
N VAL A 93 -1.90 -1.99 1.42
CA VAL A 93 -2.95 -3.00 1.57
C VAL A 93 -3.08 -3.42 3.03
N LYS A 94 -4.29 -3.23 3.59
CA LYS A 94 -4.61 -3.49 5.01
C LYS A 94 -5.48 -4.72 5.21
N ASN A 95 -5.62 -5.11 6.49
CA ASN A 95 -6.54 -6.14 6.97
C ASN A 95 -6.18 -7.56 6.46
N LEU A 96 -4.90 -7.90 6.51
CA LEU A 96 -4.37 -9.21 6.09
C LEU A 96 -4.30 -10.14 7.30
N ASN A 97 -5.25 -11.08 7.39
CA ASN A 97 -5.41 -11.94 8.58
C ASN A 97 -4.72 -13.30 8.46
N SER A 98 -3.97 -13.56 7.38
CA SER A 98 -3.21 -14.80 7.22
C SER A 98 -2.01 -14.63 6.30
N PHE A 99 -1.02 -15.51 6.42
CA PHE A 99 0.11 -15.55 5.48
C PHE A 99 -0.34 -15.77 4.02
N ARG A 100 -1.39 -16.56 3.81
CA ARG A 100 -1.96 -16.74 2.46
C ARG A 100 -2.55 -15.44 1.94
N ALA A 101 -3.23 -14.66 2.79
CA ALA A 101 -3.77 -13.35 2.42
C ALA A 101 -2.65 -12.35 2.10
N ILE A 102 -1.56 -12.33 2.87
CA ILE A 102 -0.38 -11.51 2.58
C ILE A 102 0.16 -11.79 1.18
N ARG A 103 0.43 -13.07 0.88
CA ARG A 103 0.96 -13.47 -0.44
C ARG A 103 0.04 -13.02 -1.57
N ARG A 104 -1.25 -13.38 -1.47
CA ARG A 104 -2.24 -13.11 -2.51
C ARG A 104 -2.48 -11.61 -2.70
N ALA A 105 -2.46 -10.82 -1.62
CA ALA A 105 -2.60 -9.38 -1.70
C ALA A 105 -1.44 -8.73 -2.43
N VAL A 106 -0.20 -9.15 -2.15
CA VAL A 106 0.99 -8.66 -2.87
C VAL A 106 0.94 -9.05 -4.34
N GLU A 107 0.65 -10.32 -4.65
CA GLU A 107 0.55 -10.82 -6.04
C GLU A 107 -0.55 -10.09 -6.82
N CYS A 108 -1.72 -9.87 -6.20
CA CYS A 108 -2.83 -9.14 -6.80
C CYS A 108 -2.45 -7.69 -7.10
N GLU A 109 -1.82 -7.00 -6.14
CA GLU A 109 -1.47 -5.60 -6.30
C GLU A 109 -0.29 -5.38 -7.25
N GLN A 110 0.68 -6.31 -7.28
CA GLN A 110 1.74 -6.33 -8.29
C GLN A 110 1.14 -6.44 -9.70
N ALA A 111 0.24 -7.40 -9.93
CA ALA A 111 -0.41 -7.56 -11.23
C ALA A 111 -1.19 -6.30 -11.64
N ARG A 112 -1.97 -5.73 -10.72
CA ARG A 112 -2.76 -4.52 -10.97
C ARG A 112 -1.88 -3.32 -11.34
N LEU A 113 -0.80 -3.09 -10.58
CA LEU A 113 0.12 -1.99 -10.82
C LEU A 113 0.90 -2.17 -12.13
N THR A 114 1.33 -3.39 -12.45
CA THR A 114 1.96 -3.70 -13.73
C THR A 114 1.02 -3.44 -14.91
N MET A 115 -0.24 -3.89 -14.84
CA MET A 115 -1.22 -3.61 -15.90
C MET A 115 -1.44 -2.11 -16.08
N ALA A 116 -1.55 -1.36 -14.98
CA ALA A 116 -1.70 0.08 -15.05
C ALA A 116 -0.47 0.77 -15.67
N TRP A 117 0.74 0.29 -15.36
CA TRP A 117 1.97 0.76 -16.01
C TRP A 117 1.93 0.53 -17.53
N GLU A 118 1.56 -0.67 -17.96
CA GLU A 118 1.50 -1.03 -19.38
C GLU A 118 0.49 -0.15 -20.14
N GLN A 119 -0.68 0.11 -19.54
CA GLN A 119 -1.70 0.99 -20.11
C GLN A 119 -1.21 2.42 -20.29
N LEU A 120 -0.56 3.00 -19.27
CA LEU A 120 -0.02 4.36 -19.36
C LEU A 120 1.02 4.51 -20.49
N ASN A 121 1.87 3.51 -20.72
CA ASN A 121 2.89 3.55 -21.78
C ASN A 121 2.33 3.26 -23.17
N ALA A 122 1.21 2.54 -23.28
CA ALA A 122 0.53 2.32 -24.56
C ALA A 122 -0.05 3.64 -25.12
N THR A 123 -0.54 4.51 -24.23
CA THR A 123 -1.14 5.81 -24.60
C THR A 123 -0.08 6.84 -25.04
N ASP A 124 1.07 6.89 -24.36
CA ASP A 124 2.21 7.79 -24.73
C ASP A 124 2.71 7.54 -26.18
N SER A 125 2.50 6.34 -26.72
CA SER A 125 2.92 5.99 -28.09
C SER A 125 2.00 6.54 -29.19
N GLN A 126 0.84 7.12 -28.83
CA GLN A 126 -0.13 7.68 -29.79
C GLN A 126 -0.17 9.22 -29.78
N GLU A 127 0.34 9.89 -28.75
CA GLU A 127 0.30 11.35 -28.61
C GLU A 127 1.49 12.10 -29.24
N GLU A 128 2.55 11.42 -29.70
CA GLU A 128 3.67 12.06 -30.43
C GLU A 128 3.25 12.69 -31.79
N SER A 129 1.96 12.71 -32.15
CA SER A 129 1.42 13.35 -33.36
C SER A 129 0.60 14.64 -33.12
N ALA A 130 0.46 15.16 -31.90
CA ALA A 130 -0.40 16.35 -31.66
C ALA A 130 0.23 17.42 -30.74
N CYS A 131 0.79 18.44 -31.40
CA CYS A 131 0.92 19.88 -31.08
C CYS A 131 1.30 20.42 -29.67
N ASP A 132 2.20 21.42 -29.75
CA ASP A 132 2.61 22.41 -28.74
C ASP A 132 1.47 23.00 -27.89
N HIS A 133 1.73 23.26 -26.59
CA HIS A 133 1.63 24.55 -25.86
C HIS A 133 1.69 24.33 -24.33
N ALA A 134 2.50 25.13 -23.64
CA ALA A 134 2.91 24.98 -22.24
C ALA A 134 1.90 25.45 -21.18
N SER A 135 1.95 24.92 -19.94
CA SER A 135 1.95 25.72 -18.70
C SER A 135 2.33 24.92 -17.43
N ASP A 136 2.90 25.68 -16.49
CA ASP A 136 3.63 25.34 -15.28
C ASP A 136 2.71 25.11 -14.05
N SER A 137 2.83 23.95 -13.39
CA SER A 137 2.55 23.80 -11.96
C SER A 137 3.29 22.58 -11.38
N GLY A 138 4.08 22.81 -10.32
CA GLY A 138 5.00 21.86 -9.69
C GLY A 138 4.38 20.71 -8.89
N HIS A 139 3.43 19.98 -9.48
CA HIS A 139 3.05 18.64 -9.07
C HIS A 139 2.87 17.80 -10.33
N PRO A 140 3.52 16.64 -10.49
CA PRO A 140 3.30 15.84 -11.68
C PRO A 140 1.84 15.37 -11.68
N PRO A 141 1.00 15.76 -12.65
CA PRO A 141 -0.28 15.10 -12.83
C PRO A 141 0.04 13.70 -13.37
N ALA A 142 -0.17 12.67 -12.56
CA ALA A 142 -0.19 11.30 -13.08
C ALA A 142 -1.58 11.07 -13.69
N ILE A 143 -1.81 11.67 -14.86
CA ILE A 143 -3.02 11.50 -15.64
C ILE A 143 -2.57 11.18 -17.06
N SER A 144 -2.90 9.99 -17.55
CA SER A 144 -3.29 9.84 -18.95
C SER A 144 -4.63 9.12 -18.97
N SER A 145 -5.54 9.62 -19.79
CA SER A 145 -6.85 9.00 -20.04
C SER A 145 -6.64 7.62 -20.65
N VAL A 146 -7.40 6.62 -20.19
CA VAL A 146 -7.36 5.25 -20.71
C VAL A 146 -8.74 4.90 -21.19
N PHE A 147 -8.89 4.42 -22.42
CA PHE A 147 -10.19 4.00 -22.92
C PHE A 147 -10.50 2.58 -22.43
N ASP A 148 -11.72 2.32 -21.96
CA ASP A 148 -12.14 0.98 -21.59
C ASP A 148 -12.39 0.09 -22.83
N VAL A 149 -12.79 -1.17 -22.60
CA VAL A 149 -13.02 -2.16 -23.66
C VAL A 149 -14.21 -1.76 -24.56
N GLU A 150 -15.09 -0.88 -24.09
CA GLU A 150 -16.25 -0.34 -24.81
C GLU A 150 -15.93 1.00 -25.51
N GLY A 151 -14.73 1.54 -25.30
CA GLY A 151 -14.27 2.81 -25.88
C GLY A 151 -14.59 4.04 -25.04
N ASP A 152 -15.06 3.87 -23.80
CA ASP A 152 -15.32 4.98 -22.88
C ASP A 152 -14.02 5.50 -22.26
N GLU A 153 -13.88 6.82 -22.18
CA GLU A 153 -12.72 7.47 -21.57
C GLU A 153 -12.72 7.25 -20.04
N VAL A 154 -11.85 6.35 -19.57
CA VAL A 154 -11.61 6.04 -18.16
C VAL A 154 -10.23 6.54 -17.74
N ALA A 155 -10.17 7.68 -17.07
CA ALA A 155 -8.90 8.16 -16.50
C ALA A 155 -8.31 7.15 -15.49
N VAL A 156 -7.15 6.54 -15.80
CA VAL A 156 -6.39 5.71 -14.85
C VAL A 156 -5.53 6.62 -14.00
N VAL A 157 -6.15 7.20 -12.96
CA VAL A 157 -5.40 7.98 -11.97
C VAL A 157 -4.82 7.03 -10.92
N LEU A 158 -3.50 6.85 -10.99
CA LEU A 158 -2.74 6.16 -9.96
C LEU A 158 -2.32 7.17 -8.89
N ASP A 159 -2.82 6.97 -7.68
CA ASP A 159 -2.42 7.74 -6.50
C ASP A 159 -1.94 6.80 -5.41
N LYS A 160 -1.27 7.39 -4.42
CA LYS A 160 -1.06 6.71 -3.14
C LYS A 160 -2.42 6.43 -2.50
N GLU A 161 -2.68 5.17 -2.20
CA GLU A 161 -4.00 4.74 -1.74
C GLU A 161 -3.91 3.66 -0.66
N THR A 162 -4.94 3.62 0.17
CA THR A 162 -5.15 2.53 1.11
C THR A 162 -6.20 1.59 0.53
N ARG A 163 -5.83 0.32 0.38
CA ARG A 163 -6.69 -0.73 -0.17
C ARG A 163 -7.00 -1.80 0.87
N ARG A 164 -8.13 -2.46 0.71
CA ARG A 164 -8.54 -3.62 1.50
C ARG A 164 -8.48 -4.86 0.63
N PHE A 165 -7.86 -5.92 1.12
CA PHE A 165 -7.86 -7.21 0.43
C PHE A 165 -9.10 -8.05 0.78
N ASN A 166 -9.79 -8.55 -0.24
CA ASN A 166 -10.89 -9.50 -0.09
C ASN A 166 -10.42 -10.92 -0.48
N PRO A 167 -10.30 -11.84 0.49
CA PRO A 167 -9.81 -13.19 0.22
C PRO A 167 -10.79 -14.06 -0.58
N GLY A 168 -12.08 -13.73 -0.58
CA GLY A 168 -13.11 -14.46 -1.32
C GLY A 168 -13.03 -14.22 -2.83
N THR A 169 -12.86 -12.96 -3.22
CA THR A 169 -12.75 -12.53 -4.63
C THR A 169 -11.32 -12.49 -5.15
N ASN A 170 -10.31 -12.60 -4.27
CA ASN A 170 -8.90 -12.39 -4.61
C ASN A 170 -8.59 -10.98 -5.15
N SER A 171 -9.37 -9.98 -4.77
CA SER A 171 -9.21 -8.61 -5.27
C SER A 171 -8.83 -7.64 -4.15
N THR A 172 -8.22 -6.53 -4.53
CA THR A 172 -8.05 -5.37 -3.66
C THR A 172 -9.09 -4.32 -4.03
N GLU A 173 -9.77 -3.77 -3.03
CA GLU A 173 -10.73 -2.69 -3.18
C GLU A 173 -10.16 -1.41 -2.59
N ARG A 174 -10.32 -0.29 -3.30
CA ARG A 174 -9.90 1.03 -2.80
C ARG A 174 -10.77 1.38 -1.58
N SER A 175 -10.14 1.61 -0.43
CA SER A 175 -10.85 2.03 0.79
C SER A 175 -10.79 3.55 0.95
N ARG A 176 -9.63 4.16 0.73
CA ARG A 176 -9.43 5.60 0.87
C ARG A 176 -8.32 6.07 -0.07
N ARG A 177 -8.51 7.24 -0.69
CA ARG A 177 -7.47 7.98 -1.41
C ARG A 177 -6.64 8.82 -0.44
N LYS A 178 -5.31 8.82 -0.59
CA LYS A 178 -4.40 9.53 0.33
C LYS A 178 -4.11 10.93 -0.24
N ASP A 179 -5.14 11.78 -0.25
CA ASP A 179 -5.06 13.13 -0.84
C ASP A 179 -4.10 14.06 -0.08
N THR A 180 -3.99 13.87 1.24
CA THR A 180 -3.06 14.59 2.11
C THR A 180 -2.45 13.65 3.15
N ALA A 181 -1.17 13.84 3.45
CA ALA A 181 -0.56 13.21 4.61
C ALA A 181 -1.18 13.83 5.87
N LEU A 182 -1.81 13.00 6.71
CA LEU A 182 -2.33 13.48 7.99
C LEU A 182 -1.17 13.95 8.85
N ASP A 183 -1.25 15.19 9.33
CA ASP A 183 -0.33 15.69 10.35
C ASP A 183 -0.72 15.08 11.71
N TYR A 184 0.09 14.10 12.15
CA TYR A 184 -0.09 13.42 13.43
C TYR A 184 0.33 14.29 14.62
N ARG A 185 0.94 15.47 14.40
CA ARG A 185 1.40 16.40 15.43
C ARG A 185 2.26 15.72 16.50
N PHE A 186 3.23 14.92 16.05
CA PHE A 186 4.14 14.21 16.94
C PHE A 186 4.90 15.20 17.83
N HIS A 187 4.83 14.97 19.14
CA HIS A 187 5.65 15.65 20.14
C HIS A 187 6.05 14.64 21.23
N PRO A 188 7.13 14.88 21.97
CA PRO A 188 7.46 14.08 23.14
C PRO A 188 6.29 14.05 24.13
N GLU A 189 6.00 12.88 24.70
CA GLU A 189 4.94 12.70 25.69
C GLU A 189 5.36 13.37 27.01
N PRO A 190 4.72 14.47 27.46
CA PRO A 190 5.12 15.18 28.68
C PRO A 190 4.99 14.33 29.94
N ASP A 191 4.06 13.39 29.99
CA ASP A 191 3.78 12.59 31.19
C ASP A 191 4.72 11.38 31.33
N VAL A 192 5.54 11.09 30.32
CA VAL A 192 6.46 9.94 30.31
C VAL A 192 7.90 10.42 30.24
N VAL A 193 8.65 10.22 31.33
CA VAL A 193 10.08 10.56 31.36
C VAL A 193 10.88 9.72 30.35
N PRO A 194 11.90 10.29 29.68
CA PRO A 194 12.74 9.56 28.75
C PRO A 194 13.37 8.33 29.40
N ARG A 195 13.27 7.19 28.73
CA ARG A 195 13.86 5.94 29.20
C ARG A 195 15.34 5.90 28.84
N LEU A 196 16.21 5.87 29.85
CA LEU A 196 17.63 5.54 29.70
C LEU A 196 17.76 4.01 29.71
N VAL A 197 18.35 3.44 28.66
CA VAL A 197 18.54 1.99 28.48
C VAL A 197 20.00 1.71 28.24
#